data_AF-A0A7S2A379-F1
#
_entry.id   AF-A0A7S2A379-F1
#
_cell.length_a   1.000
_cell.length_b   1.000
_cell.length_c   1.000
_cell.angle_alpha   90.00
_cell.angle_beta   90.00
_cell.angle_gamma   90.00
#
_symmetry.space_group_name_H-M   'P 1'
#
loop_
_entity.id
_entity.type
_entity.pdbx_description
1 polymer ?
#
loop_
_entity_poly.entity_id
_entity_poly.type
_entity_poly.pdbx_seq_one_letter_code
_entity_poly.pdbx_strand_id
1 'polypeptide(L)'
;MRLRVDRFLSRVPYDRMVAALGQMTNPMANGNGADGKGEKKEAGVFDISMDGAIREAILSTYGYDDPSSVLYKDSDACDLAELSRKLARPPLPNSVPLANQALGYMQSNPTGIFPPFNGPQMTSIGAALTRRLTLIHGPPGTGKTTVAAAAAFGFVHQCRNVSPHTKVLACAFSNAGADNLAEAMMKLGLKVVRVGKASGVAEALRDVTLDAAIGRDPTARRALEEASRA
;
A
#
# COMPACT_ATOMS: atom_id res chain seq x y z
N MET A 1 12.57 -5.47 21.39
CA MET A 1 12.46 -4.42 20.35
C MET A 1 10.99 -4.03 20.24
N ARG A 2 10.58 -2.87 20.77
CA ARG A 2 9.17 -2.44 20.75
C ARG A 2 8.96 -1.63 19.47
N LEU A 3 8.28 -2.22 18.48
CA LEU A 3 7.82 -1.46 17.31
C LEU A 3 6.79 -0.44 17.82
N ARG A 4 7.19 0.83 17.92
CA ARG A 4 6.24 1.92 18.14
C ARG A 4 5.60 2.23 16.79
N VAL A 5 4.32 1.93 16.65
CA VAL A 5 3.49 2.49 15.59
C VAL A 5 2.90 3.78 16.14
N ASP A 6 3.26 4.91 15.53
CA ASP A 6 2.89 6.24 16.01
C ASP A 6 1.37 6.53 15.79
N ARG A 7 0.87 7.56 16.48
CA ARG A 7 -0.52 8.02 16.69
C ARG A 7 -1.41 8.22 15.45
N PHE A 8 -0.97 7.93 14.24
CA PHE A 8 -1.80 8.14 13.05
C PHE A 8 -3.05 7.25 13.07
N LEU A 9 -2.89 6.00 13.51
CA LEU A 9 -4.00 5.08 13.71
C LEU A 9 -4.72 5.31 15.05
N SER A 10 -4.12 6.02 16.01
CA SER A 10 -4.68 6.20 17.37
C SER A 10 -5.99 7.01 17.45
N ARG A 11 -6.49 7.51 16.31
CA ARG A 11 -7.78 8.18 16.18
C ARG A 11 -8.83 7.33 15.47
N VAL A 12 -8.42 6.20 14.89
CA VAL A 12 -9.32 5.24 14.26
C VAL A 12 -9.52 4.10 15.27
N PRO A 13 -10.73 3.91 15.81
CA PRO A 13 -11.01 2.80 16.72
C PRO A 13 -10.59 1.47 16.08
N TYR A 14 -9.97 0.59 16.88
CA TYR A 14 -9.51 -0.73 16.45
C TYR A 14 -10.59 -1.49 15.67
N ASP A 15 -11.83 -1.49 16.14
CA ASP A 15 -12.96 -2.16 15.48
C ASP A 15 -13.23 -1.64 14.06
N ARG A 16 -13.11 -0.32 13.83
CA ARG A 16 -13.26 0.26 12.48
C ARG A 16 -12.13 -0.19 11.56
N MET A 17 -10.92 -0.32 12.10
CA MET A 17 -9.77 -0.80 11.34
C MET A 17 -9.89 -2.28 10.99
N VAL A 18 -10.34 -3.12 11.92
CA VAL A 18 -10.64 -4.53 11.69
C VAL A 18 -11.70 -4.68 10.61
N ALA A 19 -12.79 -3.90 10.68
CA ALA A 19 -13.85 -3.94 9.67
C ALA A 19 -13.34 -3.55 8.27
N ALA A 20 -12.59 -2.44 8.16
CA ALA A 20 -12.05 -1.97 6.88
C ALA A 20 -11.04 -2.98 6.28
N LEU A 21 -10.11 -3.49 7.09
CA LEU A 21 -9.16 -4.51 6.64
C LEU A 21 -9.84 -5.86 6.35
N GLY A 22 -10.93 -6.17 7.05
CA GLY A 22 -11.78 -7.33 6.78
C GLY A 22 -12.38 -7.28 5.37
N GLN A 23 -12.94 -6.14 4.98
CA GLN A 23 -13.47 -5.91 3.62
C GLN A 23 -12.38 -6.06 2.55
N MET A 24 -11.16 -5.57 2.82
CA MET A 24 -10.02 -5.69 1.90
C MET A 24 -9.41 -7.10 1.83
N THR A 25 -9.64 -7.95 2.84
CA THR A 25 -9.07 -9.32 2.85
C THR A 25 -10.08 -10.36 2.39
N ASN A 26 -11.38 -10.06 2.45
CA ASN A 26 -12.45 -10.97 2.05
C ASN A 26 -13.60 -10.19 1.38
N PRO A 27 -13.42 -9.74 0.12
CA PRO A 27 -14.38 -8.87 -0.57
C PRO A 27 -15.76 -9.50 -0.82
N MET A 28 -15.91 -10.82 -0.65
CA MET A 28 -17.14 -11.59 -0.87
C MET A 28 -18.10 -11.64 0.35
N ALA A 29 -17.79 -11.04 1.49
CA ALA A 29 -18.58 -11.24 2.72
C ALA A 29 -19.87 -10.38 2.83
N ASN A 30 -20.10 -9.42 1.93
CA ASN A 30 -21.20 -8.44 2.04
C ASN A 30 -22.29 -8.61 0.96
N GLY A 31 -22.66 -9.85 0.64
CA GLY A 31 -23.67 -10.11 -0.40
C GLY A 31 -24.38 -11.46 -0.26
N ASN A 32 -24.85 -11.83 0.93
CA ASN A 32 -25.83 -12.91 1.06
C ASN A 32 -27.05 -12.42 1.84
N GLY A 33 -28.00 -11.88 1.08
CA GLY A 33 -29.35 -11.59 1.53
C GLY A 33 -30.30 -11.58 0.34
N ALA A 34 -31.14 -12.62 0.28
CA ALA A 34 -32.37 -12.79 -0.51
C ALA A 34 -32.28 -13.22 -1.99
N ASP A 35 -32.89 -14.38 -2.23
CA ASP A 35 -33.41 -14.86 -3.51
C ASP A 35 -34.24 -13.79 -4.23
N GLY A 36 -34.04 -13.65 -5.54
CA GLY A 36 -34.91 -12.83 -6.38
C GLY A 36 -34.34 -12.49 -7.75
N LYS A 37 -34.75 -13.27 -8.76
CA LYS A 37 -34.67 -13.05 -10.22
C LYS A 37 -34.17 -11.69 -10.73
N GLY A 38 -33.09 -11.75 -11.52
CA GLY A 38 -33.03 -11.17 -12.87
C GLY A 38 -32.90 -9.66 -12.99
N GLU A 39 -31.75 -9.10 -12.63
CA GLU A 39 -31.31 -7.79 -13.12
C GLU A 39 -29.83 -7.83 -13.53
N LYS A 40 -29.50 -7.08 -14.58
CA LYS A 40 -28.16 -6.99 -15.20
C LYS A 40 -27.12 -6.70 -14.11
N LYS A 41 -26.12 -7.58 -13.96
CA LYS A 41 -24.94 -7.34 -13.11
C LYS A 41 -24.24 -6.05 -13.56
N GLU A 42 -24.44 -4.97 -12.80
CA GLU A 42 -23.60 -3.79 -12.88
C GLU A 42 -22.15 -4.19 -12.60
N ALA A 43 -21.26 -3.83 -13.52
CA ALA A 43 -19.83 -3.97 -13.35
C ALA A 43 -19.37 -2.92 -12.34
N GLY A 44 -18.99 -3.33 -11.12
CA GLY A 44 -18.52 -2.35 -10.15
C GLY A 44 -18.26 -2.83 -8.73
N VAL A 45 -17.62 -3.99 -8.52
CA VAL A 45 -16.93 -4.23 -7.26
C VAL A 45 -15.44 -4.33 -7.59
N PHE A 46 -14.70 -3.26 -7.31
CA PHE A 46 -13.25 -3.30 -7.37
C PHE A 46 -12.77 -4.31 -6.32
N ASP A 47 -12.25 -5.44 -6.79
CA ASP A 47 -11.69 -6.51 -5.97
C ASP A 47 -10.35 -6.05 -5.38
N ILE A 48 -10.41 -5.21 -4.34
CA ILE A 48 -9.24 -4.82 -3.55
C ILE A 48 -8.97 -5.98 -2.59
N SER A 49 -8.01 -6.83 -2.94
CA SER A 49 -7.60 -7.98 -2.13
C SER A 49 -6.24 -7.74 -1.45
N MET A 50 -6.19 -7.88 -0.14
CA MET A 50 -5.02 -7.80 0.72
C MET A 50 -4.66 -9.19 1.27
N ASP A 51 -3.37 -9.50 1.41
CA ASP A 51 -2.93 -10.75 2.04
C ASP A 51 -3.29 -10.75 3.54
N GLY A 52 -3.90 -11.85 4.01
CA GLY A 52 -4.34 -11.99 5.39
C GLY A 52 -3.20 -11.88 6.42
N ALA A 53 -1.96 -12.25 6.07
CA ALA A 53 -0.81 -12.11 6.95
C ALA A 53 -0.37 -10.65 7.10
N ILE A 54 -0.54 -9.83 6.05
CA ILE A 54 -0.29 -8.39 6.12
C ILE A 54 -1.32 -7.71 7.01
N ARG A 55 -2.61 -8.08 6.88
CA ARG A 55 -3.67 -7.61 7.78
C ARG A 55 -3.32 -7.93 9.24
N GLU A 56 -2.95 -9.19 9.51
CA GLU A 56 -2.62 -9.64 10.86
C GLU A 56 -1.41 -8.88 11.42
N ALA A 57 -0.38 -8.63 10.63
CA ALA A 57 0.77 -7.81 11.03
C ALA A 57 0.40 -6.35 11.34
N ILE A 58 -0.54 -5.75 10.60
CA ILE A 58 -1.04 -4.39 10.86
C ILE A 58 -1.84 -4.36 12.18
N LEU A 59 -2.76 -5.30 12.35
CA LEU A 59 -3.59 -5.37 13.56
C LEU A 59 -2.77 -5.68 14.81
N SER A 60 -1.77 -6.56 14.69
CA SER A 60 -0.88 -6.90 15.81
C SER A 60 0.03 -5.75 16.23
N THR A 61 0.29 -4.77 15.36
CA THR A 61 1.08 -3.60 15.74
C THR A 61 0.27 -2.49 16.40
N TYR A 62 -1.03 -2.41 16.11
CA TYR A 62 -1.90 -1.35 16.64
C TYR A 62 -2.75 -1.78 17.86
N GLY A 63 -3.11 -3.06 17.96
CA GLY A 63 -4.07 -3.53 18.98
C GLY A 63 -3.64 -3.33 20.44
N TYR A 64 -2.36 -3.15 20.72
CA TYR A 64 -1.88 -2.93 22.09
C TYR A 64 -2.23 -1.56 22.68
N ASP A 65 -2.59 -0.58 21.86
CA ASP A 65 -2.82 0.81 22.28
C ASP A 65 -4.31 1.20 22.31
N ASP A 66 -5.24 0.27 22.05
CA ASP A 66 -6.69 0.54 21.96
C ASP A 66 -7.52 -0.35 22.93
N PRO A 67 -8.30 0.22 23.87
CA PRO A 67 -9.11 -0.53 24.83
C PRO A 67 -10.16 -1.48 24.22
N SER A 68 -10.58 -1.24 22.98
CA SER A 68 -11.51 -2.13 22.25
C SER A 68 -10.83 -3.41 21.72
N SER A 69 -9.49 -3.43 21.66
CA SER A 69 -8.75 -4.58 21.17
C SER A 69 -8.62 -5.71 22.21
N VAL A 70 -8.65 -6.96 21.75
CA VAL A 70 -8.30 -8.13 22.57
C VAL A 70 -6.84 -8.05 23.04
N LEU A 71 -5.95 -7.52 22.21
CA LEU A 71 -4.51 -7.38 22.50
C LEU A 71 -4.22 -6.36 23.62
N TYR A 72 -5.15 -5.48 23.92
CA TYR A 72 -5.06 -4.55 25.05
C TYR A 72 -5.27 -5.26 26.40
N LYS A 73 -6.11 -6.31 26.41
CA LYS A 73 -6.46 -7.07 27.62
C LYS A 73 -5.57 -8.29 27.84
N ASP A 74 -5.09 -8.89 26.76
CA ASP A 74 -4.23 -10.07 26.76
C ASP A 74 -3.09 -9.88 25.77
N SER A 75 -1.88 -9.67 26.28
CA SER A 75 -0.70 -9.47 25.45
C SER A 75 -0.25 -10.73 24.71
N ASP A 76 -0.66 -11.91 25.17
CA ASP A 76 -0.29 -13.20 24.59
C ASP A 76 -1.32 -13.69 23.56
N ALA A 77 -2.43 -12.95 23.38
CA ALA A 77 -3.43 -13.25 22.35
C ALA A 77 -2.91 -13.08 20.91
N CYS A 78 -1.73 -12.46 20.71
CA CYS A 78 -1.07 -12.40 19.41
C CYS A 78 -0.06 -13.54 19.25
N ASP A 79 -0.39 -14.57 18.45
CA ASP A 79 0.57 -15.61 18.07
C ASP A 79 1.60 -15.08 17.04
N LEU A 80 2.64 -14.43 17.55
CA LEU A 80 3.78 -13.95 16.76
C LEU A 80 4.51 -15.09 16.04
N ALA A 81 4.49 -16.32 16.56
CA ALA A 81 5.14 -17.46 15.93
C ALA A 81 4.35 -17.91 14.69
N GLU A 82 3.03 -17.96 14.76
CA GLU A 82 2.18 -18.19 13.58
C GLU A 82 2.31 -17.07 12.55
N LEU A 83 2.28 -15.81 12.96
CA LEU A 83 2.49 -14.68 12.04
C LEU A 83 3.85 -14.78 11.34
N SER A 84 4.91 -15.13 12.08
CA SER A 84 6.25 -15.31 11.50
C SER A 84 6.26 -16.42 10.44
N ARG A 85 5.57 -17.56 10.68
CA ARG A 85 5.41 -18.65 9.71
C ARG A 85 4.62 -18.21 8.47
N LYS A 86 3.56 -17.42 8.62
CA LYS A 86 2.77 -16.87 7.50
C LYS A 86 3.58 -15.90 6.64
N LEU A 87 4.45 -15.10 7.26
CA LEU A 87 5.32 -14.14 6.58
C LEU A 87 6.55 -14.81 5.93
N ALA A 88 7.02 -15.94 6.49
CA ALA A 88 8.16 -16.71 5.98
C ALA A 88 7.83 -17.57 4.75
N ARG A 89 6.61 -17.51 4.21
CA ARG A 89 6.26 -18.21 2.97
C ARG A 89 7.17 -17.78 1.82
N PRO A 90 7.51 -18.68 0.89
CA PRO A 90 8.39 -18.36 -0.22
C PRO A 90 7.80 -17.22 -1.08
N PRO A 91 8.67 -16.51 -1.83
CA PRO A 91 8.24 -15.55 -2.84
C PRO A 91 7.22 -16.18 -3.79
N LEU A 92 6.35 -15.37 -4.39
CA LEU A 92 5.51 -15.87 -5.49
C LEU A 92 6.42 -16.43 -6.60
N PRO A 93 6.07 -17.54 -7.28
CA PRO A 93 6.97 -18.17 -8.25
C PRO A 93 7.53 -17.22 -9.31
N ASN A 94 6.72 -16.25 -9.74
CA ASN A 94 7.10 -15.25 -10.74
C ASN A 94 7.75 -13.99 -10.16
N SER A 95 7.77 -13.80 -8.84
CA SER A 95 8.29 -12.55 -8.25
C SER A 95 9.81 -12.46 -8.36
N VAL A 96 10.54 -13.57 -8.27
CA VAL A 96 12.01 -13.57 -8.35
C VAL A 96 12.52 -13.19 -9.74
N PRO A 97 12.06 -13.81 -10.85
CA PRO A 97 12.47 -13.38 -12.20
C PRO A 97 12.11 -11.92 -12.49
N LEU A 98 10.91 -11.49 -12.11
CA LEU A 98 10.48 -10.11 -12.32
C LEU A 98 11.25 -9.11 -11.45
N ALA A 99 11.61 -9.48 -10.21
CA ALA A 99 12.47 -8.68 -9.36
C ALA A 99 13.86 -8.52 -10.01
N ASN A 100 14.45 -9.60 -10.51
CA ASN A 100 15.75 -9.54 -11.18
C ASN A 100 15.70 -8.66 -12.44
N GLN A 101 14.61 -8.72 -13.21
CA GLN A 101 14.42 -7.82 -14.35
C GLN A 101 14.35 -6.35 -13.92
N ALA A 102 13.58 -6.05 -12.86
CA ALA A 102 13.48 -4.69 -12.34
C ALA A 102 14.83 -4.19 -11.80
N LEU A 103 15.56 -5.01 -11.05
CA LEU A 103 16.88 -4.68 -10.52
C LEU A 103 17.90 -4.48 -11.65
N GLY A 104 17.89 -5.33 -12.68
CA GLY A 104 18.76 -5.18 -13.85
C GLY A 104 18.49 -3.88 -14.62
N TYR A 105 17.21 -3.49 -14.75
CA TYR A 105 16.84 -2.20 -15.35
C TYR A 105 17.34 -1.02 -14.50
N MET A 106 17.15 -1.07 -13.18
CA MET A 106 17.66 -0.04 -12.26
C MET A 106 19.19 0.08 -12.30
N GLN A 107 19.91 -1.03 -12.41
CA GLN A 107 21.37 -1.05 -12.46
C GLN A 107 21.93 -0.54 -13.78
N SER A 108 21.34 -0.97 -14.90
CA SER A 108 21.73 -0.49 -16.24
C SER A 108 21.38 0.99 -16.44
N ASN A 109 20.36 1.49 -15.71
CA ASN A 109 19.91 2.87 -15.69
C ASN A 109 19.95 3.55 -17.08
N PRO A 110 19.35 2.94 -18.11
CA PRO A 110 19.59 3.33 -19.51
C PRO A 110 19.13 4.76 -19.81
N THR A 111 18.18 5.28 -19.04
CA THR A 111 17.59 6.61 -19.17
C THR A 111 18.15 7.61 -18.16
N GLY A 112 19.04 7.18 -17.24
CA GLY A 112 19.60 8.04 -16.19
C GLY A 112 18.58 8.50 -15.14
N ILE A 113 17.38 7.91 -15.10
CA ILE A 113 16.31 8.34 -14.18
C ILE A 113 16.56 7.92 -12.72
N PHE A 114 17.33 6.85 -12.50
CA PHE A 114 17.66 6.39 -11.16
C PHE A 114 18.94 7.05 -10.64
N PRO A 115 18.98 7.44 -9.35
CA PRO A 115 20.24 7.76 -8.71
C PRO A 115 21.10 6.50 -8.55
N PRO A 116 22.42 6.64 -8.38
CA PRO A 116 23.29 5.50 -8.12
C PRO A 116 22.93 4.84 -6.78
N PHE A 117 22.75 3.52 -6.80
CA PHE A 117 22.49 2.73 -5.60
C PHE A 117 23.74 2.01 -5.14
N ASN A 118 23.98 2.02 -3.83
CA ASN A 118 25.01 1.16 -3.22
C ASN A 118 24.50 -0.28 -3.00
N GLY A 119 25.42 -1.19 -2.68
CA GLY A 119 25.10 -2.60 -2.44
C GLY A 119 23.95 -2.82 -1.43
N PRO A 120 23.99 -2.24 -0.22
CA PRO A 120 22.90 -2.35 0.74
C PRO A 120 21.53 -1.86 0.24
N GLN A 121 21.49 -0.77 -0.52
CA GLN A 121 20.26 -0.25 -1.12
C GLN A 121 19.70 -1.23 -2.16
N MET A 122 20.55 -1.75 -3.05
CA MET A 122 20.15 -2.77 -4.04
C MET A 122 19.63 -4.04 -3.38
N THR A 123 20.30 -4.52 -2.34
CA THR A 123 19.85 -5.67 -1.54
C THR A 123 18.50 -5.40 -0.87
N SER A 124 18.28 -4.18 -0.38
CA SER A 124 17.02 -3.78 0.26
C SER A 124 15.86 -3.74 -0.75
N ILE A 125 16.10 -3.22 -1.96
CA ILE A 125 15.10 -3.20 -3.05
C ILE A 125 14.77 -4.64 -3.47
N GLY A 126 15.79 -5.49 -3.69
CA GLY A 126 15.57 -6.89 -4.06
C GLY A 126 14.82 -7.68 -2.98
N ALA A 127 15.13 -7.45 -1.71
CA ALA A 127 14.38 -8.05 -0.60
C ALA A 127 12.92 -7.60 -0.61
N ALA A 128 12.64 -6.31 -0.82
CA ALA A 128 11.28 -5.78 -0.90
C ALA A 128 10.47 -6.44 -2.03
N LEU A 129 11.07 -6.62 -3.20
CA LEU A 129 10.42 -7.19 -4.39
C LEU A 129 10.21 -8.71 -4.35
N THR A 130 10.80 -9.41 -3.37
CA THR A 130 10.76 -10.88 -3.29
C THR A 130 10.13 -11.39 -2.00
N ARG A 131 10.17 -10.64 -0.91
CA ARG A 131 9.62 -11.06 0.40
C ARG A 131 8.24 -10.48 0.61
N ARG A 132 7.39 -11.22 1.34
CA ARG A 132 6.04 -10.77 1.74
C ARG A 132 6.06 -9.53 2.65
N LEU A 133 7.08 -9.44 3.51
CA LEU A 133 7.33 -8.29 4.38
C LEU A 133 8.83 -8.01 4.42
N THR A 134 9.19 -6.75 4.27
CA THR A 134 10.58 -6.28 4.38
C THR A 134 10.62 -5.05 5.28
N LEU A 135 11.43 -5.10 6.33
CA LEU A 135 11.75 -3.95 7.17
C LEU A 135 13.07 -3.34 6.69
N ILE A 136 13.00 -2.15 6.09
CA ILE A 136 14.18 -1.42 5.64
C ILE A 136 14.51 -0.34 6.69
N HIS A 137 15.67 -0.46 7.31
CA HIS A 137 16.16 0.50 8.30
C HIS A 137 17.42 1.18 7.78
N GLY A 138 17.51 2.50 7.97
CA GLY A 138 18.71 3.26 7.66
C GLY A 138 18.77 4.58 8.44
N PRO A 139 19.96 5.05 8.86
CA PRO A 139 20.18 6.37 9.46
C PRO A 139 19.61 7.54 8.62
N PRO A 140 19.50 8.75 9.18
CA PRO A 140 19.17 9.96 8.42
C PRO A 140 20.09 10.11 7.20
N GLY A 141 19.54 10.54 6.05
CA GLY A 141 20.32 10.76 4.83
C GLY A 141 20.68 9.51 4.00
N THR A 142 20.38 8.29 4.44
CA THR A 142 20.74 7.04 3.72
C THR A 142 19.87 6.69 2.50
N GLY A 143 19.03 7.62 2.04
CA GLY A 143 18.23 7.43 0.83
C GLY A 143 17.03 6.49 1.01
N LYS A 144 16.45 6.36 2.22
CA LYS A 144 15.25 5.53 2.47
C LYS A 144 14.09 5.84 1.52
N THR A 145 13.80 7.13 1.29
CA THR A 145 12.77 7.58 0.35
C THR A 145 13.10 7.15 -1.09
N THR A 146 14.37 7.27 -1.48
CA THR A 146 14.86 6.84 -2.79
C THR A 146 14.70 5.33 -2.98
N VAL A 147 15.06 4.54 -1.98
CA VAL A 147 14.88 3.08 -1.97
C VAL A 147 13.40 2.72 -2.04
N ALA A 148 12.54 3.42 -1.29
CA ALA A 148 11.09 3.20 -1.32
C ALA A 148 10.48 3.51 -2.69
N ALA A 149 10.90 4.60 -3.34
CA ALA A 149 10.46 4.94 -4.70
C ALA A 149 10.93 3.91 -5.73
N ALA A 150 12.17 3.43 -5.63
CA ALA A 150 12.70 2.36 -6.48
C ALA A 150 11.95 1.03 -6.28
N ALA A 151 11.67 0.65 -5.04
CA ALA A 151 10.84 -0.51 -4.76
C ALA A 151 9.42 -0.36 -5.34
N ALA A 152 8.80 0.82 -5.20
CA ALA A 152 7.49 1.11 -5.80
C ALA A 152 7.53 1.01 -7.33
N PHE A 153 8.60 1.47 -7.98
CA PHE A 153 8.81 1.26 -9.41
C PHE A 153 8.81 -0.23 -9.76
N GLY A 154 9.62 -1.03 -9.06
CA GLY A 154 9.67 -2.47 -9.27
C GLY A 154 8.30 -3.14 -9.07
N PHE A 155 7.57 -2.78 -8.01
CA PHE A 155 6.22 -3.29 -7.76
C PHE A 155 5.25 -2.90 -8.86
N VAL A 156 5.20 -1.64 -9.31
CA VAL A 156 4.30 -1.23 -10.40
C VAL A 156 4.53 -2.07 -11.66
N HIS A 157 5.80 -2.35 -11.99
CA HIS A 157 6.13 -3.18 -13.15
C HIS A 157 5.83 -4.67 -12.93
N GLN A 158 6.05 -5.21 -11.73
CA GLN A 158 5.62 -6.58 -11.38
C GLN A 158 4.10 -6.75 -11.41
N CYS A 159 3.38 -5.81 -10.79
CA CYS A 159 1.93 -5.80 -10.66
C CYS A 159 1.23 -5.75 -12.01
N ARG A 160 1.79 -5.02 -12.99
CA ARG A 160 1.27 -5.02 -14.38
C ARG A 160 1.22 -6.41 -15.01
N ASN A 161 2.14 -7.30 -14.64
CA ASN A 161 2.14 -8.69 -15.12
C ASN A 161 1.13 -9.58 -14.38
N VAL A 162 0.62 -9.15 -13.22
CA VAL A 162 -0.41 -9.86 -12.44
C VAL A 162 -1.81 -9.43 -12.88
N SER A 163 -2.07 -8.13 -12.92
CA SER A 163 -3.34 -7.56 -13.39
C SER A 163 -3.18 -6.08 -13.72
N PRO A 164 -3.86 -5.56 -14.77
CA PRO A 164 -3.85 -4.12 -15.07
C PRO A 164 -4.47 -3.26 -13.96
N HIS A 165 -5.27 -3.87 -13.07
CA HIS A 165 -5.97 -3.20 -11.99
C HIS A 165 -5.15 -3.11 -10.70
N THR A 166 -4.05 -3.86 -10.57
CA THR A 166 -3.23 -3.83 -9.37
C THR A 166 -2.53 -2.48 -9.21
N LYS A 167 -2.62 -1.89 -8.02
CA LYS A 167 -1.99 -0.61 -7.64
C LYS A 167 -1.07 -0.79 -6.44
N VAL A 168 -0.12 0.12 -6.31
CA VAL A 168 0.77 0.22 -5.14
C VAL A 168 0.25 1.32 -4.23
N LEU A 169 -0.08 0.97 -2.99
CA LEU A 169 -0.40 1.94 -1.95
C LEU A 169 0.87 2.33 -1.21
N ALA A 170 1.28 3.60 -1.33
CA ALA A 170 2.40 4.17 -0.60
C ALA A 170 1.89 5.09 0.51
N CYS A 171 2.32 4.82 1.74
CA CYS A 171 1.89 5.57 2.92
C CYS A 171 3.09 6.18 3.65
N ALA A 172 2.86 7.32 4.29
CA ALA A 172 3.80 7.97 5.20
C ALA A 172 3.06 8.54 6.40
N PHE A 173 3.79 8.79 7.48
CA PHE A 173 3.23 9.33 8.72
C PHE A 173 2.75 10.78 8.59
N SER A 174 3.48 11.61 7.85
CA SER A 174 3.17 13.04 7.67
C SER A 174 2.82 13.34 6.22
N ASN A 175 2.07 14.44 6.02
CA ASN A 175 1.77 14.96 4.69
C ASN A 175 3.06 15.24 3.90
N ALA A 176 4.03 15.92 4.50
CA ALA A 176 5.33 16.17 3.88
C ALA A 176 6.07 14.88 3.51
N GLY A 177 5.97 13.82 4.33
CA GLY A 177 6.53 12.51 4.02
C GLY A 177 5.86 11.84 2.82
N ALA A 178 4.53 11.94 2.73
CA ALA A 178 3.76 11.42 1.60
C ALA A 178 4.06 12.19 0.31
N ASP A 179 4.23 13.50 0.41
CA ASP A 179 4.58 14.39 -0.69
C ASP A 179 6.00 14.08 -1.21
N ASN A 180 6.97 13.90 -0.31
CA ASN A 180 8.33 13.47 -0.66
C ASN A 180 8.34 12.12 -1.41
N LEU A 181 7.51 11.17 -0.99
CA LEU A 181 7.37 9.89 -1.68
C LEU A 181 6.72 10.07 -3.06
N ALA A 182 5.66 10.88 -3.16
CA ALA A 182 4.98 11.17 -4.41
C ALA A 182 5.92 11.81 -5.43
N GLU A 183 6.68 12.83 -5.03
CA GLU A 183 7.68 13.48 -5.88
C GLU A 183 8.77 12.50 -6.34
N ALA A 184 9.30 11.68 -5.42
CA ALA A 184 10.32 10.70 -5.76
C ALA A 184 9.80 9.66 -6.78
N MET A 185 8.56 9.22 -6.63
CA MET A 185 7.91 8.28 -7.57
C MET A 185 7.61 8.94 -8.93
N MET A 186 7.18 10.20 -8.94
CA MET A 186 6.95 10.96 -10.17
C MET A 186 8.26 11.19 -10.96
N LYS A 187 9.37 11.44 -10.27
CA LYS A 187 10.70 11.55 -10.90
C LYS A 187 11.14 10.26 -11.61
N LEU A 188 10.64 9.11 -11.15
CA LEU A 188 10.85 7.81 -11.80
C LEU A 188 9.82 7.51 -12.90
N GLY A 189 8.98 8.48 -13.27
CA GLY A 189 7.96 8.34 -14.32
C GLY A 189 6.72 7.53 -13.90
N LEU A 190 6.52 7.30 -12.59
CA LEU A 190 5.33 6.60 -12.12
C LEU A 190 4.09 7.50 -12.16
N LYS A 191 2.94 6.94 -12.55
CA LYS A 191 1.64 7.61 -12.46
C LYS A 191 1.17 7.57 -11.00
N VAL A 192 1.23 8.71 -10.32
CA VAL A 192 0.88 8.85 -8.90
C VAL A 192 -0.47 9.54 -8.75
N VAL A 193 -1.27 9.09 -7.79
CA VAL A 193 -2.47 9.80 -7.31
C VAL A 193 -2.29 10.06 -5.80
N ARG A 194 -2.24 11.32 -5.42
CA ARG A 194 -2.11 11.77 -4.03
C ARG A 194 -3.48 11.86 -3.37
N VAL A 195 -3.76 10.94 -2.46
CA VAL A 195 -5.03 10.90 -1.70
C VAL A 195 -4.87 11.65 -0.38
N GLY A 196 -5.71 12.64 -0.11
CA GLY A 196 -5.69 13.46 1.11
C GLY A 196 -6.33 14.84 0.89
N LYS A 197 -6.50 15.61 1.97
CA LYS A 197 -7.08 16.97 1.88
C LYS A 197 -6.13 17.91 1.13
N ALA A 198 -6.67 18.67 0.18
CA ALA A 198 -5.91 19.64 -0.63
C ALA A 198 -5.11 20.67 0.20
N SER A 199 -5.60 21.07 1.38
CA SER A 199 -4.91 22.01 2.28
C SER A 199 -3.62 21.45 2.87
N GLY A 200 -3.41 20.14 2.83
CA GLY A 200 -2.24 19.45 3.35
C GLY A 200 -1.27 18.96 2.28
N VAL A 201 -1.44 19.36 1.02
CA VAL A 201 -0.62 18.90 -0.11
C VAL A 201 0.23 20.06 -0.62
N ALA A 202 1.52 19.80 -0.88
CA ALA A 202 2.42 20.75 -1.52
C ALA A 202 1.85 21.26 -2.85
N GLU A 203 2.09 22.54 -3.16
CA GLU A 203 1.52 23.18 -4.35
C GLU A 203 1.86 22.45 -5.65
N ALA A 204 3.12 22.00 -5.78
CA ALA A 204 3.61 21.22 -6.93
C ALA A 204 2.87 19.88 -7.15
N LEU A 205 2.18 19.37 -6.13
CA LEU A 205 1.47 18.08 -6.19
C LEU A 205 -0.05 18.23 -6.31
N ARG A 206 -0.59 19.46 -6.34
CA ARG A 206 -2.04 19.70 -6.46
C ARG A 206 -2.62 19.05 -7.70
N ASP A 207 -1.86 19.05 -8.79
CA ASP A 207 -2.25 18.44 -10.06
C ASP A 207 -2.28 16.91 -10.06
N VAL A 208 -1.67 16.26 -9.06
CA VAL A 208 -1.70 14.79 -8.94
C VAL A 208 -2.61 14.34 -7.81
N THR A 209 -3.40 15.23 -7.23
CA THR A 209 -4.39 14.86 -6.20
C THR A 209 -5.55 14.05 -6.77
N LEU A 210 -6.23 13.30 -5.91
CA LEU A 210 -7.46 12.60 -6.26
C LEU A 210 -8.53 13.58 -6.79
N ASP A 211 -8.71 14.73 -6.13
CA ASP A 211 -9.68 15.76 -6.54
C ASP A 211 -9.37 16.29 -7.95
N ALA A 212 -8.10 16.58 -8.24
CA ALA A 212 -7.67 16.99 -9.58
C ALA A 212 -7.89 15.87 -10.62
N ALA A 213 -7.65 14.61 -10.25
CA ALA A 213 -7.90 13.47 -11.12
C ALA A 213 -9.40 13.31 -11.44
N ILE A 214 -10.28 13.45 -10.44
CA ILE A 214 -11.73 13.43 -10.63
C ILE A 214 -12.17 14.57 -11.55
N GLY A 215 -11.68 15.80 -11.30
CA GLY A 215 -12.03 16.96 -12.13
C GLY A 215 -11.71 16.76 -13.63
N ARG A 216 -10.63 16.05 -13.94
CA ARG A 216 -10.21 15.75 -15.32
C ARG A 216 -11.01 14.63 -15.98
N ASP A 217 -11.64 13.73 -15.21
CA ASP A 217 -12.38 12.59 -15.73
C ASP A 217 -13.91 12.82 -15.62
N PRO A 218 -14.63 12.99 -16.76
CA PRO A 218 -16.08 13.18 -16.75
C PRO A 218 -16.86 12.04 -16.09
N THR A 219 -16.36 10.80 -16.20
CA THR A 219 -17.00 9.62 -15.60
C THR A 219 -16.84 9.63 -14.09
N ALA A 220 -15.64 9.96 -13.62
CA ALA A 220 -15.37 10.07 -12.18
C ALA A 220 -16.17 11.20 -11.53
N ARG A 221 -16.35 12.33 -12.23
CA ARG A 221 -17.24 13.42 -11.77
C ARG A 221 -18.68 12.96 -11.57
N ARG A 222 -19.24 12.26 -12.56
CA ARG A 222 -20.61 11.71 -12.46
C ARG A 222 -20.75 10.74 -11.29
N ALA A 223 -19.78 9.84 -11.12
CA ALA A 223 -19.78 8.90 -10.00
C ALA A 223 -19.73 9.61 -8.62
N LEU A 224 -18.97 10.70 -8.50
CA LEU A 224 -18.92 11.50 -7.28
C LEU A 224 -20.26 12.21 -7.01
N GLU A 225 -20.88 12.79 -8.04
CA GLU A 225 -22.20 13.41 -7.94
C GLU A 225 -23.28 12.41 -7.50
N GLU A 226 -23.28 11.22 -8.07
CA GLU A 226 -24.18 10.12 -7.68
C GLU A 226 -23.95 9.68 -6.24
N ALA A 227 -22.69 9.47 -5.83
CA ALA A 227 -22.34 9.09 -4.47
C ALA A 227 -22.71 10.17 -3.43
N SER A 228 -22.72 11.45 -3.82
CA SER A 228 -23.14 12.54 -2.92
C SER A 228 -24.66 12.64 -2.72
N ARG A 229 -25.45 11.98 -3.57
CA ARG A 229 -26.92 11.97 -3.51
C ARG A 229 -27.48 10.74 -2.76
N ALA A 230 -26.66 9.71 -2.58
CA ALA A 230 -26.96 8.49 -1.83
C ALA A 230 -26.69 8.67 -0.33
#